data_AF-A0A383AB37-F1
#
_entry.id   AF-A0A383AB37-F1
#
_cell.length_a   1.000
_cell.length_b   1.000
_cell.length_c   1.000
_cell.angle_alpha   90.00
_cell.angle_beta   90.00
_cell.angle_gamma   90.00
#
_symmetry.space_group_name_H-M   'P 1'
#
loop_
_entity.id
_entity.type
_entity.pdbx_description
1 polymer ?
#
loop_
_entity_poly.entity_id
_entity_poly.type
_entity_poly.pdbx_seq_one_letter_code
_entity_poly.pdbx_strand_id
1 'polypeptide(L)'
;VDTTQRISQAVSIVPILISIVILLVGGAGTWFIVKEDFYPHVTSEETIFLDSGSDYNYQIDGVVISNDAGESKIDYSASTVLCDEGEPTCMVYEYRGAVFYNIGLVFYATFSLSIVSAGLIFLRDYDLIGTLNKQFKMNVTRSDLLAASFGSHISVIVFALFLLFYSLIGIPSAMHQDHAGGFKECLYTNDITVVGTNEGCDVWVQGEGVELNSMWSIGPAFIIFLAGVL
;
A
#
# COMPACT_ATOMS: atom_id res chain seq x y z
N VAL A 1 43.63 8.76 2.37
CA VAL A 1 42.26 8.43 1.94
C VAL A 1 41.86 9.46 0.92
N ASP A 2 41.62 9.02 -0.31
CA ASP A 2 41.48 9.90 -1.48
C ASP A 2 40.09 10.54 -1.53
N THR A 3 39.99 11.78 -2.01
CA THR A 3 38.75 12.58 -2.04
C THR A 3 37.61 11.88 -2.79
N THR A 4 37.97 11.15 -3.85
CA THR A 4 37.07 10.32 -4.68
C THR A 4 36.45 9.17 -3.88
N GLN A 5 37.22 8.56 -2.97
CA GLN A 5 36.73 7.49 -2.11
C GLN A 5 35.71 8.02 -1.10
N ARG A 6 35.94 9.22 -0.54
CA ARG A 6 34.97 9.89 0.35
C ARG A 6 33.67 10.29 -0.35
N ILE A 7 33.74 10.73 -1.60
CA ILE A 7 32.55 11.07 -2.39
C ILE A 7 31.76 9.80 -2.73
N SER A 8 32.43 8.74 -3.19
CA SER A 8 31.79 7.44 -3.45
C SER A 8 31.11 6.88 -2.19
N GLN A 9 31.72 7.07 -1.04
CA GLN A 9 31.23 6.66 0.27
C GLN A 9 30.01 7.47 0.75
N ALA A 10 29.98 8.77 0.47
CA ALA A 10 28.82 9.60 0.77
C ALA A 10 27.63 9.27 -0.15
N VAL A 11 27.89 8.99 -1.43
CA VAL A 11 26.87 8.63 -2.41
C VAL A 11 26.27 7.24 -2.13
N SER A 12 27.05 6.28 -1.60
CA SER A 12 26.52 4.95 -1.26
C SER A 12 25.59 4.93 -0.03
N ILE A 13 25.62 5.98 0.81
CA ILE A 13 24.69 6.17 1.93
C ILE A 13 23.34 6.75 1.48
N VAL A 14 23.30 7.47 0.35
CA VAL A 14 22.06 8.12 -0.14
C VAL A 14 20.92 7.13 -0.35
N PRO A 15 21.11 5.97 -1.00
CA PRO A 15 20.05 4.94 -1.11
C PRO A 15 19.54 4.45 0.25
N ILE A 16 20.43 4.39 1.26
CA ILE A 16 20.08 3.95 2.62
C ILE A 16 19.17 4.99 3.29
N LEU A 17 19.55 6.26 3.21
CA LEU A 17 18.78 7.36 3.79
C LEU A 17 17.43 7.52 3.10
N ILE A 18 17.39 7.42 1.77
CA ILE A 18 16.13 7.44 1.01
C ILE A 18 15.25 6.26 1.42
N SER A 19 15.81 5.05 1.53
CA SER A 19 15.08 3.87 1.99
C SER A 19 14.51 4.08 3.41
N ILE A 20 15.26 4.71 4.32
CA ILE A 20 14.82 5.04 5.69
C ILE A 20 13.70 6.10 5.69
N VAL A 21 13.81 7.13 4.85
CA VAL A 21 12.77 8.18 4.75
C VAL A 21 11.48 7.58 4.17
N ILE A 22 11.58 6.76 3.12
CA ILE A 22 10.44 6.01 2.57
C ILE A 22 9.85 5.06 3.62
N LEU A 23 10.67 4.50 4.51
CA LEU A 23 10.23 3.66 5.63
C LEU A 23 9.31 4.40 6.61
N LEU A 24 9.71 5.62 6.98
CA LEU A 24 9.03 6.42 7.99
C LEU A 24 7.77 7.09 7.42
N VAL A 25 7.76 7.37 6.12
CA VAL A 25 6.67 8.11 5.45
C VAL A 25 5.74 7.19 4.65
N GLY A 26 6.27 6.15 4.00
CA GLY A 26 5.54 5.25 3.11
C GLY A 26 4.63 4.25 3.83
N GLY A 27 4.95 3.89 5.08
CA GLY A 27 4.05 3.11 5.93
C GLY A 27 2.78 3.88 6.33
N ALA A 28 2.85 5.21 6.34
CA ALA A 28 1.74 6.10 6.68
C ALA A 28 1.03 6.71 5.45
N GLY A 29 1.55 6.46 4.25
CA GLY A 29 1.01 7.02 3.02
C GLY A 29 -0.11 6.17 2.44
N THR A 30 -0.93 6.76 1.58
CA THR A 30 -2.03 6.06 0.92
C THR A 30 -1.49 5.14 -0.19
N TRP A 31 -1.85 3.86 -0.11
CA TRP A 31 -1.47 2.79 -1.04
C TRP A 31 -2.48 2.60 -2.14
N PHE A 32 -3.75 2.81 -1.83
CA PHE A 32 -4.85 2.73 -2.77
C PHE A 32 -5.92 3.76 -2.40
N ILE A 33 -6.55 4.35 -3.39
CA ILE A 33 -7.55 5.42 -3.21
C ILE A 33 -8.82 4.98 -3.91
N VAL A 34 -9.95 5.12 -3.23
CA VAL A 34 -11.29 4.97 -3.81
C VAL A 34 -12.08 6.21 -3.51
N LYS A 35 -12.85 6.67 -4.48
CA LYS A 35 -13.84 7.73 -4.36
C LYS A 35 -15.19 7.16 -4.70
N GLU A 36 -16.18 7.39 -3.86
CA GLU A 36 -17.57 7.06 -4.12
C GLU A 36 -18.39 8.35 -4.10
N ASP A 37 -19.22 8.56 -5.13
CA ASP A 37 -20.14 9.68 -5.22
C ASP A 37 -21.59 9.18 -5.29
N PHE A 38 -22.51 9.87 -4.62
CA PHE A 38 -23.94 9.53 -4.56
C PHE A 38 -24.77 10.62 -5.24
N TYR A 39 -25.53 10.24 -6.27
CA TYR A 39 -26.41 11.16 -7.01
C TYR A 39 -27.88 10.75 -6.83
N PRO A 40 -28.68 11.49 -6.05
CA PRO A 40 -30.08 11.16 -5.86
C PRO A 40 -30.90 11.41 -7.13
N HIS A 41 -31.80 10.48 -7.45
CA HIS A 41 -32.81 10.69 -8.48
C HIS A 41 -33.87 11.67 -7.94
N VAL A 42 -34.25 12.68 -8.73
CA VAL A 42 -35.00 13.90 -8.30
C VAL A 42 -36.49 13.65 -7.92
N THR A 43 -36.84 12.53 -7.30
CA THR A 43 -38.23 12.06 -7.17
C THR A 43 -38.88 12.22 -5.79
N SER A 44 -38.24 12.83 -4.79
CA SER A 44 -38.75 12.90 -3.40
C SER A 44 -38.67 14.33 -2.82
N GLU A 45 -39.77 14.82 -2.23
CA GLU A 45 -39.87 16.14 -1.57
C GLU A 45 -39.33 16.13 -0.11
N GLU A 46 -38.96 14.97 0.43
CA GLU A 46 -38.32 14.81 1.74
C GLU A 46 -36.98 14.08 1.56
N THR A 47 -35.98 14.77 1.01
CA THR A 47 -34.63 14.21 0.82
C THR A 47 -34.00 13.89 2.17
N ILE A 48 -33.94 12.60 2.51
CA ILE A 48 -33.17 12.08 3.65
C ILE A 48 -31.71 12.05 3.21
N PHE A 49 -30.99 13.14 3.46
CA PHE A 49 -29.57 13.26 3.09
C PHE A 49 -28.73 12.21 3.83
N LEU A 50 -28.13 11.29 3.07
CA LEU A 50 -27.11 10.34 3.52
C LEU A 50 -25.85 10.59 2.69
N ASP A 51 -25.16 11.68 2.98
CA ASP A 51 -23.86 12.07 2.42
C ASP A 51 -23.80 12.25 0.88
N SER A 52 -22.95 13.17 0.42
CA SER A 52 -22.72 13.37 -1.02
C SER A 52 -21.73 12.37 -1.61
N GLY A 53 -20.91 11.73 -0.76
CA GLY A 53 -19.80 10.89 -1.18
C GLY A 53 -19.00 10.36 0.00
N SER A 54 -18.19 9.34 -0.26
CA SER A 54 -17.18 8.86 0.69
C SER A 54 -15.87 8.58 -0.05
N ASP A 55 -14.80 9.25 0.39
CA ASP A 55 -13.44 9.00 -0.06
C ASP A 55 -12.76 7.99 0.89
N TYR A 56 -12.20 6.92 0.34
CA TYR A 56 -11.50 5.87 1.08
C TYR A 56 -10.03 5.83 0.71
N ASN A 57 -9.18 6.11 1.70
CA ASN A 57 -7.72 6.04 1.59
C ASN A 57 -7.21 4.80 2.32
N TYR A 58 -6.73 3.82 1.56
CA TYR A 58 -6.23 2.56 2.10
C TYR A 58 -4.74 2.70 2.48
N GLN A 59 -4.44 2.40 3.73
CA GLN A 59 -3.10 2.37 4.31
C GLN A 59 -2.72 0.92 4.67
N ILE A 60 -1.50 0.67 5.16
CA ILE A 60 -1.08 -0.69 5.54
C ILE A 60 -1.86 -1.20 6.77
N ASP A 61 -2.23 -0.30 7.67
CA ASP A 61 -2.80 -0.61 8.98
C ASP A 61 -4.32 -0.37 9.08
N GLY A 62 -4.92 0.30 8.11
CA GLY A 62 -6.36 0.55 8.10
C GLY A 62 -6.82 1.36 6.90
N VAL A 63 -8.10 1.72 6.92
CA VAL A 63 -8.72 2.62 5.94
C VAL A 63 -9.07 3.93 6.61
N VAL A 64 -8.76 5.04 5.96
CA VAL A 64 -9.24 6.37 6.34
C VAL A 64 -10.41 6.72 5.44
N ILE A 65 -11.53 7.03 6.05
CA ILE A 65 -12.78 7.41 5.39
C ILE A 65 -12.97 8.90 5.60
N SER A 66 -13.26 9.61 4.52
CA SER A 66 -13.59 11.04 4.54
C SER A 66 -14.96 11.24 3.91
N ASN A 67 -15.86 11.85 4.66
CA ASN A 67 -17.24 12.10 4.23
C ASN A 67 -17.76 13.43 4.85
N ASP A 68 -19.03 13.78 4.67
CA ASP A 68 -19.60 15.04 5.18
C ASP A 68 -19.60 15.13 6.72
N ALA A 69 -19.51 13.98 7.42
CA ALA A 69 -19.37 13.91 8.87
C ALA A 69 -17.92 14.09 9.37
N GLY A 70 -16.94 14.06 8.47
CA GLY A 70 -15.52 14.27 8.74
C GLY A 70 -14.64 13.07 8.40
N GLU A 71 -13.41 13.07 8.93
CA GLU A 71 -12.46 11.98 8.73
C GLU A 71 -12.49 10.99 9.90
N SER A 72 -12.55 9.69 9.57
CA SER A 72 -12.42 8.60 10.54
C SER A 72 -11.43 7.55 10.04
N LYS A 73 -10.71 6.88 10.96
CA LYS A 73 -9.82 5.77 10.62
C LYS A 73 -10.34 4.48 11.25
N ILE A 74 -10.38 3.43 10.46
CA ILE A 74 -10.75 2.09 10.89
C ILE A 74 -9.56 1.16 10.64
N ASP A 75 -9.06 0.56 11.72
CA ASP A 75 -7.98 -0.42 11.64
C ASP A 75 -8.49 -1.74 11.04
N TYR A 76 -7.67 -2.44 10.26
CA TYR A 76 -8.06 -3.75 9.72
C TYR A 76 -8.25 -4.83 10.79
N SER A 77 -7.78 -4.60 12.01
CA SER A 77 -8.03 -5.47 13.16
C SER A 77 -9.38 -5.22 13.85
N ALA A 78 -10.13 -4.19 13.46
CA ALA A 78 -11.45 -3.92 13.99
C ALA A 78 -12.42 -5.07 13.67
N SER A 79 -13.47 -5.23 14.48
CA SER A 79 -14.47 -6.28 14.27
C SER A 79 -15.03 -6.23 12.85
N THR A 80 -15.18 -7.40 12.24
CA THR A 80 -15.44 -7.63 10.82
C THR A 80 -16.68 -6.97 10.24
N VAL A 81 -17.52 -6.35 11.07
CA VAL A 81 -18.72 -5.64 10.65
C VAL A 81 -18.82 -4.36 11.47
N LEU A 82 -18.65 -3.22 10.81
CA LEU A 82 -19.02 -1.91 11.38
C LEU A 82 -20.31 -1.48 10.69
N CYS A 83 -21.43 -1.69 11.37
CA CYS A 83 -22.69 -1.06 11.05
C CYS A 83 -22.82 0.14 12.00
N ASP A 84 -22.36 1.32 11.58
CA ASP A 84 -22.62 2.51 12.39
C ASP A 84 -24.12 2.85 12.28
N GLU A 85 -24.75 3.25 13.38
CA GLU A 85 -26.16 3.69 13.38
C GLU A 85 -26.25 5.05 12.68
N GLY A 86 -26.20 5.07 11.36
CA GLY A 86 -26.17 6.29 10.54
C GLY A 86 -25.56 6.10 9.15
N GLU A 87 -24.74 5.07 8.95
CA GLU A 87 -24.28 4.66 7.62
C GLU A 87 -25.32 3.70 7.00
N PRO A 88 -25.70 3.85 5.72
CA PRO A 88 -26.64 2.94 5.08
C PRO A 88 -26.07 1.53 4.87
N THR A 89 -24.77 1.32 5.12
CA THR A 89 -24.06 0.03 4.96
C THR A 89 -23.27 -0.40 6.18
N CYS A 90 -23.39 -1.68 6.50
CA CYS A 90 -22.36 -2.41 7.23
C CYS A 90 -21.14 -2.63 6.33
N MET A 91 -19.97 -2.13 6.69
CA MET A 91 -18.72 -2.47 5.98
C MET A 91 -18.13 -3.76 6.56
N VAL A 92 -17.86 -4.72 5.68
CA VAL A 92 -17.16 -5.96 6.02
C VAL A 92 -15.70 -5.83 5.58
N TYR A 93 -14.77 -5.90 6.53
CA TYR A 93 -13.33 -5.70 6.31
C TYR A 93 -12.54 -7.01 6.17
N GLU A 94 -13.20 -8.08 5.74
CA GLU A 94 -12.65 -9.44 5.84
C GLU A 94 -11.64 -9.75 4.74
N TYR A 95 -11.91 -9.36 3.48
CA TYR A 95 -11.04 -9.70 2.36
C TYR A 95 -9.93 -8.67 2.15
N ARG A 96 -10.22 -7.37 2.26
CA ARG A 96 -9.19 -6.33 2.10
C ARG A 96 -8.14 -6.33 3.21
N GLY A 97 -8.52 -6.64 4.45
CA GLY A 97 -7.56 -6.70 5.56
C GLY A 97 -6.44 -7.72 5.33
N ALA A 98 -6.77 -8.89 4.79
CA ALA A 98 -5.79 -9.92 4.45
C ALA A 98 -4.84 -9.48 3.32
N VAL A 99 -5.37 -8.77 2.31
CA VAL A 99 -4.56 -8.24 1.19
C VAL A 99 -3.57 -7.20 1.68
N PHE A 100 -4.01 -6.19 2.43
CA PHE A 100 -3.12 -5.14 2.91
C PHE A 100 -2.11 -5.68 3.95
N TYR A 101 -2.48 -6.69 4.75
CA TYR A 101 -1.53 -7.41 5.60
C TYR A 101 -0.41 -8.10 4.78
N ASN A 102 -0.76 -8.82 3.72
CA ASN A 102 0.21 -9.50 2.85
C ASN A 102 1.11 -8.50 2.11
N ILE A 103 0.55 -7.40 1.62
CA ILE A 103 1.29 -6.26 1.06
C ILE A 103 2.29 -5.73 2.09
N GLY A 104 1.85 -5.53 3.33
CA GLY A 104 2.69 -5.13 4.45
C GLY A 104 3.87 -6.09 4.66
N LEU A 105 3.64 -7.40 4.69
CA LEU A 105 4.70 -8.39 4.84
C LEU A 105 5.74 -8.34 3.70
N VAL A 106 5.27 -8.27 2.46
CA VAL A 106 6.15 -8.20 1.28
C VAL A 106 6.95 -6.89 1.29
N PHE A 107 6.31 -5.78 1.68
CA PHE A 107 6.96 -4.50 1.88
C PHE A 107 8.08 -4.60 2.94
N TYR A 108 7.78 -5.10 4.13
CA TYR A 108 8.77 -5.24 5.21
C TYR A 108 9.91 -6.19 4.82
N ALA A 109 9.64 -7.26 4.05
CA ALA A 109 10.66 -8.17 3.55
C ALA A 109 11.57 -7.49 2.52
N THR A 110 10.99 -6.83 1.51
CA THR A 110 11.73 -6.06 0.48
C THR A 110 12.61 -5.01 1.14
N PHE A 111 12.04 -4.30 2.11
CA PHE A 111 12.72 -3.26 2.85
C PHE A 111 13.89 -3.81 3.69
N SER A 112 13.66 -4.87 4.46
CA SER A 112 14.72 -5.51 5.26
C SER A 112 15.88 -5.99 4.39
N LEU A 113 15.58 -6.55 3.21
CA LEU A 113 16.58 -6.94 2.23
C LEU A 113 17.34 -5.73 1.66
N SER A 114 16.68 -4.61 1.42
CA SER A 114 17.34 -3.37 0.98
C SER A 114 18.35 -2.87 2.01
N ILE A 115 18.00 -2.85 3.32
CA ILE A 115 18.96 -2.51 4.38
C ILE A 115 20.16 -3.46 4.37
N VAL A 116 19.91 -4.77 4.30
CA VAL A 116 20.98 -5.76 4.28
C VAL A 116 21.89 -5.56 3.07
N SER A 117 21.31 -5.33 1.89
CA SER A 117 22.07 -5.03 0.66
C SER A 117 22.98 -3.83 0.84
N ALA A 118 22.42 -2.74 1.36
CA ALA A 118 23.14 -1.51 1.66
C ALA A 118 24.28 -1.73 2.66
N GLY A 119 24.02 -2.47 3.75
CA GLY A 119 25.04 -2.81 4.75
C GLY A 119 26.19 -3.63 4.16
N LEU A 120 25.89 -4.59 3.29
CA LEU A 120 26.90 -5.39 2.59
C LEU A 120 27.75 -4.52 1.64
N ILE A 121 27.13 -3.61 0.89
CA ILE A 121 27.85 -2.65 0.04
C ILE A 121 28.77 -1.76 0.88
N PHE A 122 28.28 -1.24 2.00
CA PHE A 122 29.07 -0.42 2.91
C PHE A 122 30.27 -1.17 3.48
N LEU A 123 30.09 -2.40 3.95
CA LEU A 123 31.19 -3.24 4.47
C LEU A 123 32.26 -3.51 3.40
N ARG A 124 31.83 -3.68 2.14
CA ARG A 124 32.72 -3.86 0.99
C ARG A 124 33.50 -2.59 0.65
N ASP A 125 32.84 -1.44 0.60
CA ASP A 125 33.42 -0.18 0.10
C ASP A 125 34.38 0.50 1.09
N TYR A 126 34.21 0.21 2.38
CA TYR A 126 35.09 0.70 3.44
C TYR A 126 36.18 -0.30 3.86
N ASP A 127 36.28 -1.45 3.20
CA ASP A 127 37.21 -2.54 3.53
C ASP A 127 37.15 -2.97 5.02
N LEU A 128 35.99 -2.76 5.66
CA LEU A 128 35.77 -3.06 7.08
C LEU A 128 35.79 -4.55 7.36
N ILE A 129 35.63 -5.37 6.31
CA ILE A 129 35.65 -6.82 6.42
C ILE A 129 36.98 -7.36 6.96
N GLY A 130 38.10 -6.70 6.65
CA GLY A 130 39.41 -7.08 7.18
C GLY A 130 39.48 -6.92 8.71
N THR A 131 38.87 -5.88 9.26
CA THR A 131 38.78 -5.64 10.69
C THR A 131 37.80 -6.62 11.36
N LEU A 132 36.63 -6.85 10.75
CA LEU A 132 35.62 -7.77 11.27
C LEU A 132 36.11 -9.22 11.29
N ASN A 133 36.78 -9.69 10.22
CA ASN A 133 37.36 -11.02 10.17
C ASN A 133 38.35 -11.26 11.31
N LYS A 134 39.18 -10.26 11.63
CA LYS A 134 40.13 -10.34 12.76
C LYS A 134 39.42 -10.35 14.12
N GLN A 135 38.43 -9.49 14.31
CA GLN A 135 37.72 -9.35 15.59
C GLN A 135 36.85 -10.58 15.88
N PHE A 136 36.11 -11.06 14.89
CA PHE A 136 35.13 -12.16 15.04
C PHE A 136 35.66 -13.52 14.59
N LYS A 137 36.95 -13.62 14.20
CA LYS A 137 37.58 -14.84 13.67
C LYS A 137 36.83 -15.44 12.48
N MET A 138 36.32 -14.57 11.61
CA MET A 138 35.63 -14.95 10.38
C MET A 138 36.60 -14.99 9.20
N ASN A 139 36.25 -15.72 8.14
CA ASN A 139 37.01 -15.77 6.89
C ASN A 139 36.13 -15.38 5.70
N VAL A 140 35.51 -14.20 5.78
CA VAL A 140 34.67 -13.67 4.71
C VAL A 140 35.53 -12.92 3.71
N THR A 141 35.48 -13.33 2.46
CA THR A 141 36.20 -12.68 1.37
C THR A 141 35.38 -11.55 0.74
N ARG A 142 36.05 -10.69 -0.01
CA ARG A 142 35.38 -9.66 -0.82
C ARG A 142 34.44 -10.26 -1.88
N SER A 143 34.77 -11.47 -2.36
CA SER A 143 33.93 -12.22 -3.30
C SER A 143 32.63 -12.67 -2.64
N ASP A 144 32.67 -13.11 -1.38
CA ASP A 144 31.49 -13.54 -0.62
C ASP A 144 30.53 -12.36 -0.40
N LEU A 145 31.07 -11.18 -0.06
CA LEU A 145 30.30 -9.93 0.04
C LEU A 145 29.66 -9.54 -1.29
N LEU A 146 30.38 -9.69 -2.41
CA LEU A 146 29.85 -9.37 -3.72
C LEU A 146 28.69 -10.30 -4.10
N ALA A 147 28.85 -11.60 -3.90
CA ALA A 147 27.79 -12.59 -4.11
C ALA A 147 26.56 -12.32 -3.23
N ALA A 148 26.77 -12.03 -1.94
CA ALA A 148 25.69 -11.72 -1.01
C ALA A 148 24.96 -10.42 -1.38
N SER A 149 25.69 -9.35 -1.74
CA SER A 149 25.09 -8.08 -2.17
C SER A 149 24.27 -8.23 -3.45
N PHE A 150 24.78 -9.00 -4.42
CA PHE A 150 24.06 -9.31 -5.65
C PHE A 150 22.80 -10.12 -5.38
N GLY A 151 22.89 -11.20 -4.60
CA GLY A 151 21.73 -12.02 -4.24
C GLY A 151 20.67 -11.24 -3.48
N SER A 152 21.09 -10.36 -2.57
CA SER A 152 20.19 -9.44 -1.86
C SER A 152 19.49 -8.47 -2.81
N HIS A 153 20.23 -7.87 -3.76
CA HIS A 153 19.64 -6.95 -4.74
C HIS A 153 18.64 -7.63 -5.69
N ILE A 154 18.97 -8.83 -6.19
CA ILE A 154 18.02 -9.63 -7.00
C ILE A 154 16.77 -9.97 -6.17
N SER A 155 16.93 -10.30 -4.89
CA SER A 155 15.79 -10.60 -4.02
C SER A 155 14.88 -9.38 -3.87
N VAL A 156 15.46 -8.19 -3.67
CA VAL A 156 14.70 -6.92 -3.63
C VAL A 156 13.86 -6.73 -4.89
N ILE A 157 14.44 -6.94 -6.07
CA ILE A 157 13.71 -6.85 -7.35
C ILE A 157 12.57 -7.87 -7.42
N VAL A 158 12.83 -9.13 -7.05
CA VAL A 158 11.81 -10.19 -7.08
C VAL A 158 10.64 -9.86 -6.15
N PHE A 159 10.90 -9.41 -4.93
CA PHE A 159 9.83 -9.03 -4.01
C PHE A 159 9.09 -7.77 -4.45
N ALA A 160 9.76 -6.80 -5.06
CA ALA A 160 9.11 -5.62 -5.64
C ALA A 160 8.16 -6.00 -6.79
N LEU A 161 8.55 -6.94 -7.66
CA LEU A 161 7.69 -7.46 -8.72
C LEU A 161 6.51 -8.26 -8.14
N PHE A 162 6.73 -9.02 -7.08
CA PHE A 162 5.65 -9.74 -6.39
C PHE A 162 4.66 -8.77 -5.75
N LEU A 163 5.14 -7.70 -5.12
CA LEU A 163 4.31 -6.63 -4.57
C LEU A 163 3.48 -5.96 -5.66
N LEU A 164 4.09 -5.65 -6.80
CA LEU A 164 3.41 -5.07 -7.96
C LEU A 164 2.29 -5.98 -8.43
N PHE A 165 2.60 -7.25 -8.69
CA PHE A 165 1.61 -8.23 -9.14
C PHE A 165 0.46 -8.40 -8.13
N TYR A 166 0.79 -8.52 -6.85
CA TYR A 166 -0.20 -8.69 -5.79
C TYR A 166 -1.10 -7.46 -5.63
N SER A 167 -0.56 -6.25 -5.81
CA SER A 167 -1.36 -5.01 -5.76
C SER A 167 -2.27 -4.86 -6.97
N LEU A 168 -1.82 -5.29 -8.15
CA LEU A 168 -2.60 -5.24 -9.39
C LEU A 168 -3.80 -6.18 -9.40
N ILE A 169 -3.72 -7.30 -8.66
CA ILE A 169 -4.74 -8.36 -8.72
C ILE A 169 -5.48 -8.50 -7.38
N GLY A 170 -4.74 -8.48 -6.28
CA GLY A 170 -5.29 -8.72 -4.95
C GLY A 170 -6.18 -7.59 -4.46
N ILE A 171 -5.79 -6.33 -4.65
CA ILE A 171 -6.58 -5.17 -4.19
C ILE A 171 -7.95 -5.12 -4.90
N PRO A 172 -8.01 -5.12 -6.24
CA PRO A 172 -9.27 -5.22 -6.97
C PRO A 172 -10.19 -6.36 -6.51
N SER A 173 -9.63 -7.57 -6.40
CA SER A 173 -10.40 -8.76 -6.04
C SER A 173 -10.97 -8.66 -4.62
N ALA A 174 -10.19 -8.14 -3.66
CA ALA A 174 -10.65 -8.00 -2.29
C ALA A 174 -11.74 -6.94 -2.16
N MET A 175 -11.64 -5.84 -2.91
CA MET A 175 -12.69 -4.82 -2.95
C MET A 175 -14.00 -5.38 -3.49
N HIS A 176 -13.96 -6.09 -4.63
CA HIS A 176 -15.16 -6.75 -5.15
C HIS A 176 -15.77 -7.70 -4.10
N GLN A 177 -14.95 -8.54 -3.47
CA GLN A 177 -15.41 -9.53 -2.49
C GLN A 177 -16.04 -8.91 -1.24
N ASP A 178 -15.52 -7.79 -0.75
CA ASP A 178 -16.09 -7.11 0.43
C ASP A 178 -17.45 -6.47 0.16
N HIS A 179 -17.80 -6.23 -1.10
CA HIS A 179 -19.09 -5.66 -1.51
C HIS A 179 -20.02 -6.67 -2.20
N ALA A 180 -19.57 -7.90 -2.45
CA ALA A 180 -20.33 -8.96 -3.10
C ALA A 180 -21.59 -9.34 -2.30
N GLY A 181 -22.74 -9.42 -2.97
CA GLY A 181 -24.05 -9.67 -2.35
C GLY A 181 -24.65 -8.47 -1.62
N GLY A 182 -23.95 -7.33 -1.56
CA GLY A 182 -24.44 -6.08 -1.00
C GLY A 182 -25.01 -5.15 -2.07
N PHE A 183 -25.70 -4.07 -1.67
CA PHE A 183 -26.26 -3.13 -2.65
C PHE A 183 -25.18 -2.32 -3.40
N LYS A 184 -24.00 -2.16 -2.81
CA LYS A 184 -22.83 -1.55 -3.47
C LYS A 184 -22.07 -2.53 -4.38
N GLU A 185 -22.52 -3.78 -4.54
CA GLU A 185 -21.86 -4.75 -5.41
C GLU A 185 -21.69 -4.21 -6.84
N CYS A 186 -22.68 -3.48 -7.37
CA CYS A 186 -22.57 -2.92 -8.72
C CYS A 186 -21.53 -1.79 -8.86
N LEU A 187 -21.04 -1.19 -7.77
CA LEU A 187 -19.92 -0.24 -7.80
C LEU A 187 -18.59 -0.94 -8.06
N TYR A 188 -18.48 -2.20 -7.67
CA TYR A 188 -17.24 -2.96 -7.64
C TYR A 188 -17.44 -4.22 -8.48
N THR A 189 -17.17 -4.16 -9.78
CA THR A 189 -17.41 -5.29 -10.69
C THR A 189 -16.38 -6.42 -10.51
N ASN A 190 -16.61 -7.57 -11.16
CA ASN A 190 -15.63 -8.65 -11.19
C ASN A 190 -14.35 -8.29 -11.96
N ASP A 191 -14.41 -7.26 -12.82
CA ASP A 191 -13.33 -6.82 -13.70
C ASP A 191 -12.69 -5.50 -13.20
N ILE A 192 -12.58 -5.32 -11.88
CA ILE A 192 -11.88 -4.16 -11.33
C ILE A 192 -10.41 -4.21 -11.77
N THR A 193 -10.01 -3.18 -12.50
CA THR A 193 -8.61 -2.91 -12.84
C THR A 193 -7.95 -2.10 -11.73
N VAL A 194 -6.62 -1.96 -11.70
CA VAL A 194 -5.95 -1.19 -10.63
C VAL A 194 -6.26 0.33 -10.67
N VAL A 195 -6.64 0.83 -11.85
CA VAL A 195 -7.19 2.18 -12.06
C VAL A 195 -8.45 2.01 -12.85
N GLY A 196 -9.55 2.61 -12.41
CA GLY A 196 -10.83 2.46 -13.06
C GLY A 196 -11.87 3.42 -12.52
N THR A 197 -12.93 3.55 -13.29
CA THR A 197 -14.16 4.23 -12.91
C THR A 197 -15.31 3.32 -13.25
N ASN A 198 -16.37 3.42 -12.46
CA ASN A 198 -17.63 2.76 -12.72
C ASN A 198 -18.75 3.73 -12.40
N GLU A 199 -19.63 3.94 -13.37
CA GLU A 199 -20.71 4.93 -13.31
C GLU A 199 -22.06 4.25 -13.53
N GLY A 200 -23.11 4.77 -12.91
CA GLY A 200 -24.48 4.33 -13.18
C GLY A 200 -24.93 3.10 -12.39
N CYS A 201 -24.43 2.89 -11.17
CA CYS A 201 -24.93 1.83 -10.29
C CYS A 201 -26.18 2.31 -9.56
N ASP A 202 -27.34 2.08 -10.17
CA ASP A 202 -28.64 2.45 -9.61
C ASP A 202 -29.06 1.52 -8.47
N VAL A 203 -29.31 2.11 -7.29
CA VAL A 203 -29.74 1.39 -6.09
C VAL A 203 -30.92 2.08 -5.41
N TRP A 204 -31.60 1.35 -4.53
CA TRP A 204 -32.62 1.91 -3.65
C TRP A 204 -32.11 1.94 -2.22
N VAL A 205 -31.91 3.13 -1.66
CA VAL A 205 -31.46 3.34 -0.28
C VAL A 205 -32.60 4.01 0.49
N GLN A 206 -33.08 3.37 1.55
CA GLN A 206 -34.15 3.88 2.42
C GLN A 206 -35.43 4.34 1.68
N GLY A 207 -35.72 3.77 0.50
CA GLY A 207 -36.91 4.09 -0.30
C GLY A 207 -36.70 5.18 -1.36
N GLU A 208 -35.50 5.74 -1.47
CA GLU A 208 -35.11 6.66 -2.53
C GLU A 208 -34.20 5.98 -3.57
N GLY A 209 -34.40 6.32 -4.84
CA GLY A 209 -33.52 5.89 -5.91
C GLY A 209 -32.26 6.76 -5.94
N VAL A 210 -31.09 6.14 -5.98
CA VAL A 210 -29.79 6.82 -6.00
C VAL A 210 -28.91 6.17 -7.07
N GLU A 211 -28.21 6.98 -7.85
CA GLU A 211 -27.16 6.57 -8.75
C GLU A 211 -25.80 6.65 -8.04
N LEU A 212 -25.09 5.53 -7.97
CA LEU A 212 -23.76 5.44 -7.35
C LEU A 212 -22.68 5.42 -8.42
N ASN A 213 -21.62 6.19 -8.17
CA ASN A 213 -20.41 6.19 -8.99
C ASN A 213 -19.18 5.90 -8.14
N SER A 214 -18.20 5.19 -8.68
CA SER A 214 -16.93 4.94 -8.01
C SER A 214 -15.73 5.15 -8.94
N MET A 215 -14.64 5.66 -8.38
CA MET A 215 -13.35 5.77 -9.04
C MET A 215 -12.27 5.23 -8.11
N TRP A 216 -11.29 4.53 -8.65
CA TRP A 216 -10.18 4.01 -7.84
C TRP A 216 -8.85 4.08 -8.56
N SER A 217 -7.77 4.14 -7.76
CA SER A 217 -6.42 4.23 -8.29
C SER A 217 -5.35 3.83 -7.27
N ILE A 218 -4.15 3.55 -7.77
CA ILE A 218 -2.95 3.38 -6.96
C ILE A 218 -2.63 4.69 -6.24
N GLY A 219 -2.37 4.60 -4.94
CA GLY A 219 -1.98 5.73 -4.11
C GLY A 219 -0.51 6.15 -4.28
N PRO A 220 -0.17 7.39 -3.91
CA PRO A 220 1.17 7.95 -4.13
C PRO A 220 2.27 7.20 -3.37
N ALA A 221 1.97 6.62 -2.20
CA ALA A 221 2.97 5.89 -1.40
C ALA A 221 3.53 4.67 -2.14
N PHE A 222 2.65 3.95 -2.84
CA PHE A 222 3.02 2.79 -3.64
C PHE A 222 3.97 3.16 -4.79
N ILE A 223 3.67 4.26 -5.49
CA ILE A 223 4.48 4.75 -6.62
C ILE A 223 5.88 5.15 -6.12
N ILE A 224 5.93 5.92 -5.03
CA ILE A 224 7.20 6.36 -4.44
C ILE A 224 8.03 5.15 -3.97
N PHE A 225 7.38 4.14 -3.38
CA PHE A 225 8.07 2.94 -2.95
C PHE A 225 8.69 2.18 -4.13
N LEU A 226 7.91 1.87 -5.16
CA LEU A 226 8.43 1.16 -6.33
C LEU A 226 9.55 1.93 -7.03
N ALA A 227 9.39 3.24 -7.19
CA ALA A 227 10.42 4.09 -7.79
C ALA A 227 11.68 4.23 -6.93
N GLY A 228 11.57 4.05 -5.61
CA GLY A 228 12.72 4.11 -4.69
C GLY A 228 13.47 2.79 -4.55
N VAL A 229 12.81 1.66 -4.85
CA VAL A 229 13.37 0.31 -4.68
C VAL A 229 13.92 -0.26 -6.00
N LEU A 230 13.38 0.15 -7.14
CA LEU A 230 13.85 -0.20 -8.50
C LEU A 230 14.89 0.81 -9.02
#